data_AF-R9MJZ0-F1
#
_entry.id   AF-R9MJZ0-F1
#
_cell.length_a   1.000
_cell.length_b   1.000
_cell.length_c   1.000
_cell.angle_alpha   90.00
_cell.angle_beta   90.00
_cell.angle_gamma   90.00
#
_symmetry.space_group_name_H-M   'P 1'
#
loop_
_entity.id
_entity.type
_entity.pdbx_description
1 polymer ?
#
loop_
_entity_poly.entity_id
_entity_poly.type
_entity_poly.pdbx_seq_one_letter_code
_entity_poly.pdbx_strand_id
1 'polypeptide(L)'
;MKRRKKIYLYMTITLMLIYIGLLTLLYFSECGDKNATIRTFGDALWYSLVTLTTVGYGDLTPVTPLGHAVGAVFLLLSAGILVTLFGAVISFVTSEGLPLLMLGFQRHKNWYYFADYSSESNTLAANIYREDENAVIIYGEKKDDQMEFPDHPCLFISVSPAKIVSRKKNTGTRCKIFLMKENDIGVNPRAIDLHALPVDVYARTTNGQDHLSGNINFFHSYDCCARQYWRKRPLCSHENTIVIIGFGNYGRCILERAILTNVISVTQHVAYHVFGDAKGFLAMHCHLHETFSLGAPSKEGDSLIFHNTLWENQHEVLEQADRIIICTDDEPEGWNIFWRLNRYYKISGHIDLHSNRKAPGVSYFGTNEEIYTPNQIMRTALNKTAIAINDIFRKSVSYPTLSWDELDDFHRESKIAAADHLLMKIRILLDDETITEISAATVEKAYEKYCESKADTAVQDMYRRLDHMRWLRFYTFYNWNYGPFRHDGEREHPMLCPYSKLTLEQKQERDAAWEILGNISSEL
;
A
#
# COMPACT_ATOMS: atom_id res chain seq x y z
N MET A 1 -18.16 -14.86 15.23
CA MET A 1 -18.09 -16.35 15.12
C MET A 1 -19.00 -17.14 16.09
N LYS A 2 -19.15 -16.76 17.38
CA LYS A 2 -19.94 -17.54 18.37
C LYS A 2 -21.45 -17.68 18.06
N ARG A 3 -22.10 -16.68 17.46
CA ARG A 3 -23.55 -16.71 17.13
C ARG A 3 -23.89 -17.67 15.99
N ARG A 4 -23.08 -17.73 14.92
CA ARG A 4 -23.27 -18.65 13.79
C ARG A 4 -23.13 -20.12 14.22
N LYS A 5 -22.15 -20.45 15.07
CA LYS A 5 -21.98 -21.83 15.60
C LYS A 5 -23.19 -22.32 16.41
N LYS A 6 -23.84 -21.45 17.19
CA LYS A 6 -25.06 -21.80 17.94
C LYS A 6 -26.24 -22.06 17.01
N ILE A 7 -26.41 -21.26 15.96
CA ILE A 7 -27.49 -21.45 14.97
C ILE A 7 -27.33 -22.79 14.24
N TYR A 8 -26.13 -23.11 13.76
CA TYR A 8 -25.87 -24.41 13.14
C TYR A 8 -26.18 -25.56 14.09
N LEU A 9 -25.73 -25.49 15.35
CA LEU A 9 -26.01 -26.52 16.35
C LEU A 9 -27.51 -26.75 16.57
N TYR A 10 -28.30 -25.68 16.72
CA TYR A 10 -29.75 -25.81 16.87
C TYR A 10 -30.39 -26.42 15.62
N MET A 11 -29.97 -26.00 14.41
CA MET A 11 -30.47 -26.60 13.18
C MET A 11 -30.14 -28.09 13.08
N THR A 12 -28.91 -28.52 13.43
CA THR A 12 -28.54 -29.94 13.40
C THR A 12 -29.37 -30.77 14.37
N ILE A 13 -29.59 -30.26 15.59
CA ILE A 13 -30.42 -30.94 16.60
C ILE A 13 -31.87 -31.05 16.13
N THR A 14 -32.46 -29.98 15.60
CA THR A 14 -33.83 -29.99 15.08
C THR A 14 -33.97 -30.98 13.92
N LEU A 15 -33.03 -31.02 12.99
CA LEU A 15 -33.05 -31.97 11.87
C LEU A 15 -32.95 -33.43 12.35
N MET A 16 -32.11 -33.69 13.35
CA MET A 16 -31.98 -35.02 13.96
C MET A 16 -33.27 -35.47 14.66
N LEU A 17 -33.95 -34.55 15.35
CA LEU A 17 -35.26 -34.83 15.97
C LEU A 17 -36.34 -35.12 14.92
N ILE A 18 -36.39 -34.35 13.82
CA ILE A 18 -37.31 -34.59 12.71
C ILE A 18 -37.05 -35.97 12.09
N TYR A 19 -35.79 -36.33 11.88
CA TYR A 19 -35.39 -37.62 11.33
C TYR A 19 -35.84 -38.79 12.22
N ILE A 20 -35.59 -38.71 13.53
CA ILE A 20 -36.05 -39.73 14.49
C ILE A 20 -37.59 -39.76 14.55
N GLY A 21 -38.26 -38.61 14.45
CA GLY A 21 -39.72 -38.49 14.34
C GLY A 21 -40.29 -39.19 13.11
N LEU A 22 -39.67 -39.03 11.94
CA LEU A 22 -40.07 -39.73 10.71
C LEU A 22 -39.83 -41.25 10.81
N LEU A 23 -38.74 -41.69 11.42
CA LEU A 23 -38.46 -43.11 11.66
C LEU A 23 -39.48 -43.75 12.59
N THR A 24 -39.81 -43.07 13.69
CA THR A 24 -40.84 -43.54 14.63
C THR A 24 -42.22 -43.57 13.97
N LEU A 25 -42.56 -42.54 13.19
CA LEU A 25 -43.81 -42.50 12.43
C LEU A 25 -43.90 -43.65 11.41
N LEU A 26 -42.81 -43.92 10.67
CA LEU A 26 -42.73 -45.05 9.74
C LEU A 26 -42.92 -46.38 10.46
N TYR A 27 -42.21 -46.59 11.57
CA TYR A 27 -42.33 -47.80 12.38
C TYR A 27 -43.76 -48.02 12.90
N PHE A 28 -44.37 -47.00 13.52
CA PHE A 28 -45.73 -47.12 14.05
C PHE A 28 -46.78 -47.31 12.96
N SER A 29 -46.55 -46.75 11.76
CA SER A 29 -47.46 -46.92 10.63
C SER A 29 -47.45 -48.34 10.07
N GLU A 30 -46.28 -49.00 10.07
CA GLU A 30 -46.09 -50.30 9.44
C GLU A 30 -46.24 -51.48 10.42
N CYS A 31 -45.91 -51.30 11.71
CA CYS A 31 -45.93 -52.38 12.72
C CYS A 31 -47.33 -53.01 12.94
N GLY A 32 -48.41 -52.30 12.59
CA GLY A 32 -49.79 -52.76 12.72
C GLY A 32 -50.34 -53.56 11.53
N ASP A 33 -49.66 -53.58 10.37
CA ASP A 33 -50.14 -54.26 9.15
C ASP A 33 -49.49 -55.64 8.99
N LYS A 34 -50.30 -56.66 8.68
CA LYS A 34 -49.83 -58.05 8.48
C LYS A 34 -48.95 -58.20 7.23
N ASN A 35 -49.13 -57.32 6.25
CA ASN A 35 -48.40 -57.35 4.98
C ASN A 35 -47.11 -56.50 5.01
N ALA A 36 -46.83 -55.80 6.11
CA ALA A 36 -45.64 -54.96 6.22
C ALA A 36 -44.35 -55.78 6.41
N THR A 37 -43.31 -55.39 5.66
CA THR A 37 -41.95 -55.93 5.79
C THR A 37 -41.15 -55.22 6.89
N ILE A 38 -41.50 -53.96 7.23
CA ILE A 38 -40.85 -53.16 8.27
C ILE A 38 -41.50 -53.49 9.62
N ARG A 39 -40.83 -54.29 10.46
CA ARG A 39 -41.41 -54.80 11.72
C ARG A 39 -40.71 -54.32 12.99
N THR A 40 -39.48 -53.85 12.86
CA THR A 40 -38.69 -53.31 13.96
C THR A 40 -38.24 -51.88 13.66
N PHE A 41 -37.84 -51.15 14.69
CA PHE A 41 -37.22 -49.83 14.51
C PHE A 41 -35.91 -49.92 13.71
N GLY A 42 -35.19 -51.04 13.83
CA GLY A 42 -33.99 -51.31 13.03
C GLY A 42 -34.30 -51.44 11.54
N ASP A 43 -35.43 -52.06 11.19
CA ASP A 43 -35.89 -52.19 9.80
C ASP A 43 -36.26 -50.83 9.20
N ALA A 44 -36.92 -49.96 9.99
CA ALA A 44 -37.24 -48.60 9.57
C ALA A 44 -35.96 -47.77 9.35
N LEU A 45 -34.95 -47.94 10.22
CA LEU A 45 -33.64 -47.30 10.06
C LEU A 45 -32.91 -47.83 8.82
N TRP A 46 -32.91 -49.14 8.59
CA TRP A 46 -32.31 -49.74 7.39
C TRP A 46 -32.98 -49.23 6.11
N TYR A 47 -34.31 -49.25 6.04
CA TYR A 47 -35.07 -48.68 4.93
C TYR A 47 -34.70 -47.22 4.67
N SER A 48 -34.64 -46.41 5.73
CA SER A 48 -34.29 -44.98 5.60
C SER A 48 -32.87 -44.78 5.08
N LEU A 49 -31.90 -45.58 5.51
CA LEU A 49 -30.50 -45.48 5.08
C LEU A 49 -30.34 -45.86 3.60
N VAL A 50 -30.96 -46.96 3.20
CA VAL A 50 -30.96 -47.47 1.81
C VAL A 50 -31.66 -46.50 0.87
N THR A 51 -32.75 -45.87 1.33
CA THR A 51 -33.48 -44.84 0.57
C THR A 51 -32.71 -43.52 0.50
N LEU A 52 -32.08 -43.10 1.60
CA LEU A 52 -31.26 -41.88 1.67
C LEU A 52 -30.00 -41.94 0.81
N THR A 53 -29.39 -43.12 0.72
CA THR A 53 -28.24 -43.37 -0.15
C THR A 53 -28.64 -43.65 -1.60
N THR A 54 -29.93 -43.66 -1.91
CA THR A 54 -30.50 -43.94 -3.25
C THR A 54 -30.15 -45.33 -3.80
N VAL A 55 -29.75 -46.29 -2.95
CA VAL A 55 -29.39 -47.66 -3.35
C VAL A 55 -30.65 -48.47 -3.67
N GLY A 56 -31.66 -48.41 -2.80
CA GLY A 56 -32.98 -49.00 -3.05
C GLY A 56 -32.98 -50.52 -3.27
N TYR A 57 -32.50 -51.32 -2.33
CA TYR A 57 -32.48 -52.79 -2.44
C TYR A 57 -33.87 -53.43 -2.67
N GLY A 58 -34.94 -52.77 -2.22
CA GLY A 58 -36.31 -53.27 -2.36
C GLY A 58 -36.64 -54.45 -1.43
N ASP A 59 -35.77 -54.72 -0.46
CA ASP A 59 -35.92 -55.74 0.58
C ASP A 59 -36.94 -55.34 1.65
N LEU A 60 -37.04 -54.05 1.94
CA LEU A 60 -38.06 -53.45 2.80
C LEU A 60 -38.77 -52.33 2.04
N THR A 61 -40.10 -52.33 2.06
CA THR A 61 -40.91 -51.24 1.48
C THR A 61 -42.11 -50.95 2.37
N PRO A 62 -42.47 -49.67 2.61
CA PRO A 62 -43.71 -49.34 3.28
C PRO A 62 -44.90 -49.81 2.43
N VAL A 63 -45.91 -50.40 3.07
CA VAL A 63 -47.14 -50.85 2.37
C VAL A 63 -48.36 -50.02 2.72
N THR A 64 -48.31 -49.29 3.85
CA THR A 64 -49.44 -48.50 4.32
C THR A 64 -49.52 -47.15 3.59
N PRO A 65 -50.71 -46.54 3.45
CA PRO A 65 -50.84 -45.21 2.84
C PRO A 65 -50.02 -44.13 3.57
N LEU A 66 -49.91 -44.23 4.90
CA LEU A 66 -49.12 -43.31 5.72
C LEU A 66 -47.62 -43.61 5.60
N GLY A 67 -47.22 -44.88 5.54
CA GLY A 67 -45.86 -45.31 5.24
C GLY A 67 -45.39 -44.85 3.86
N HIS A 68 -46.24 -44.90 2.84
CA HIS A 68 -45.94 -44.35 1.50
C HIS A 68 -45.70 -42.83 1.54
N ALA A 69 -46.50 -42.08 2.32
CA ALA A 69 -46.31 -40.65 2.48
C ALA A 69 -44.97 -40.32 3.17
N VAL A 70 -44.62 -41.07 4.23
CA VAL A 70 -43.32 -40.93 4.91
C VAL A 70 -42.16 -41.37 4.00
N GLY A 71 -42.34 -42.44 3.22
CA GLY A 71 -41.40 -42.90 2.21
C GLY A 71 -41.12 -41.85 1.14
N ALA A 72 -42.16 -41.14 0.67
CA ALA A 72 -42.02 -40.02 -0.26
C ALA A 72 -41.21 -38.86 0.33
N VAL A 73 -41.39 -38.56 1.63
CA VAL A 73 -40.58 -37.57 2.33
C VAL A 73 -39.10 -38.01 2.40
N PHE A 74 -38.81 -39.27 2.71
CA PHE A 74 -37.44 -39.79 2.68
C PHE A 74 -36.80 -39.75 1.30
N LEU A 75 -37.57 -40.02 0.24
CA LEU A 75 -37.11 -39.89 -1.15
C LEU A 75 -36.78 -38.44 -1.52
N LEU A 76 -37.58 -37.46 -1.10
CA LEU A 76 -37.28 -36.05 -1.34
C LEU A 76 -36.05 -35.58 -0.54
N LEU A 77 -35.90 -36.06 0.70
CA LEU A 77 -34.72 -35.78 1.52
C LEU A 77 -33.44 -36.37 0.91
N SER A 78 -33.50 -37.59 0.35
CA SER A 78 -32.36 -38.24 -0.29
C SER A 78 -31.86 -37.46 -1.50
N ALA A 79 -32.78 -36.99 -2.36
CA ALA A 79 -32.45 -36.13 -3.49
C ALA A 79 -31.75 -34.84 -3.04
N GLY A 80 -32.24 -34.18 -1.98
CA GLY A 80 -31.63 -32.96 -1.44
C GLY A 80 -30.21 -33.18 -0.89
N ILE A 81 -30.00 -34.27 -0.15
CA ILE A 81 -28.67 -34.63 0.39
C ILE A 81 -27.68 -34.94 -0.73
N LEU A 82 -28.10 -35.68 -1.75
CA LEU A 82 -27.23 -36.04 -2.87
C LEU A 82 -26.81 -34.78 -3.66
N VAL A 83 -27.75 -33.90 -3.98
CA VAL A 83 -27.48 -32.62 -4.68
C VAL A 83 -26.53 -31.74 -3.87
N THR A 84 -26.70 -31.64 -2.55
CA THR A 84 -25.82 -30.83 -1.70
C THR A 84 -24.42 -31.43 -1.58
N LEU A 85 -24.28 -32.75 -1.48
CA LEU A 85 -22.98 -33.44 -1.50
C LEU A 85 -22.24 -33.23 -2.82
N PHE A 86 -22.92 -33.43 -3.96
CA PHE A 86 -22.34 -33.13 -5.27
C PHE A 86 -21.93 -31.67 -5.40
N GLY A 87 -22.79 -30.74 -4.95
CA GLY A 87 -22.47 -29.32 -4.91
C GLY A 87 -21.23 -29.02 -4.07
N ALA A 88 -21.06 -29.67 -2.92
CA ALA A 88 -19.89 -29.52 -2.06
C ALA A 88 -18.60 -30.03 -2.74
N VAL A 89 -18.66 -31.19 -3.40
CA VAL A 89 -17.50 -31.74 -4.15
C VAL A 89 -17.12 -30.83 -5.31
N ILE A 90 -18.09 -30.38 -6.11
CA ILE A 90 -17.85 -29.45 -7.22
C ILE A 90 -17.28 -28.13 -6.70
N SER A 91 -17.83 -27.59 -5.61
CA SER A 91 -17.33 -26.37 -4.96
C SER A 91 -15.88 -26.54 -4.51
N PHE A 92 -15.53 -27.66 -3.87
CA PHE A 92 -14.16 -27.94 -3.46
C PHE A 92 -13.19 -28.06 -4.65
N VAL A 93 -13.56 -28.83 -5.67
CA VAL A 93 -12.74 -29.01 -6.88
C VAL A 93 -12.50 -27.68 -7.58
N THR A 94 -13.54 -26.84 -7.72
CA THR A 94 -13.45 -25.56 -8.41
C THR A 94 -12.73 -24.48 -7.60
N SER A 95 -12.92 -24.41 -6.28
CA SER A 95 -12.34 -23.32 -5.46
C SER A 95 -11.01 -23.63 -4.80
N GLU A 96 -10.66 -24.90 -4.62
CA GLU A 96 -9.39 -25.30 -4.00
C GLU A 96 -8.58 -26.25 -4.88
N GLY A 97 -9.19 -27.36 -5.30
CA GLY A 97 -8.47 -28.47 -5.94
C GLY A 97 -7.78 -28.09 -7.25
N LEU A 98 -8.58 -27.63 -8.23
CA LEU A 98 -8.10 -27.29 -9.56
C LEU A 98 -7.15 -26.08 -9.56
N PRO A 99 -7.45 -24.95 -8.87
CA PRO A 99 -6.51 -23.81 -8.83
C PRO A 99 -5.16 -24.16 -8.19
N LEU A 100 -5.14 -24.95 -7.11
CA LEU A 100 -3.89 -25.38 -6.49
C LEU A 100 -3.08 -26.32 -7.38
N LEU A 101 -3.75 -27.16 -8.17
CA LEU A 101 -3.10 -28.02 -9.15
C LEU A 101 -2.48 -27.18 -10.26
N MET A 102 -3.22 -26.21 -10.81
CA MET A 102 -2.73 -25.27 -11.82
C MET A 102 -1.50 -24.49 -11.34
N LEU A 103 -1.53 -23.97 -10.11
CA LEU A 103 -0.36 -23.34 -9.49
C LEU A 103 0.84 -24.29 -9.44
N GLY A 104 0.60 -25.58 -9.15
CA GLY A 104 1.64 -26.60 -9.14
C GLY A 104 2.40 -26.75 -10.46
N PHE A 105 1.78 -26.45 -11.60
CA PHE A 105 2.43 -26.44 -12.91
C PHE A 105 3.19 -25.13 -13.21
N GLN A 106 2.83 -24.04 -12.52
CA GLN A 106 3.39 -22.71 -12.74
C GLN A 106 4.42 -22.29 -11.67
N ARG A 107 5.11 -23.25 -11.03
CA ARG A 107 6.06 -22.99 -9.93
C ARG A 107 7.24 -22.10 -10.29
N HIS A 108 7.68 -22.13 -11.55
CA HIS A 108 8.81 -21.32 -12.04
C HIS A 108 8.45 -19.85 -12.22
N LYS A 109 7.16 -19.51 -12.26
CA LYS A 109 6.66 -18.14 -12.45
C LYS A 109 6.71 -17.30 -11.17
N ASN A 110 6.58 -15.98 -11.31
CA ASN A 110 6.52 -15.04 -10.21
C ASN A 110 5.10 -15.00 -9.63
N TRP A 111 4.94 -15.34 -8.35
CA TRP A 111 3.62 -15.44 -7.73
C TRP A 111 3.33 -14.18 -6.92
N TYR A 112 2.18 -13.56 -7.22
CA TYR A 112 1.68 -12.38 -6.55
C TYR A 112 0.33 -12.73 -5.93
N TYR A 113 0.27 -12.75 -4.61
CA TYR A 113 -0.92 -13.10 -3.85
C TYR A 113 -1.51 -11.86 -3.19
N PHE A 114 -2.79 -11.59 -3.45
CA PHE A 114 -3.57 -10.54 -2.84
C PHE A 114 -4.55 -11.16 -1.84
N ALA A 115 -4.53 -10.73 -0.58
CA ALA A 115 -5.40 -11.32 0.44
C ALA A 115 -6.89 -11.03 0.21
N ASP A 116 -7.20 -9.93 -0.46
CA ASP A 116 -8.53 -9.45 -0.79
C ASP A 116 -8.68 -9.16 -2.30
N TYR A 117 -9.93 -9.02 -2.75
CA TYR A 117 -10.26 -8.54 -4.09
C TYR A 117 -10.98 -7.19 -3.97
N SER A 118 -10.23 -6.10 -4.11
CA SER A 118 -10.68 -4.70 -4.05
C SER A 118 -10.25 -3.94 -5.31
N SER A 119 -10.73 -2.71 -5.49
CA SER A 119 -10.35 -1.86 -6.63
C SER A 119 -8.84 -1.60 -6.65
N GLU A 120 -8.26 -1.38 -5.47
CA GLU A 120 -6.83 -1.14 -5.24
C GLU A 120 -6.01 -2.40 -5.57
N SER A 121 -6.41 -3.56 -5.04
CA SER A 121 -5.77 -4.86 -5.34
C SER A 121 -5.85 -5.19 -6.83
N ASN A 122 -6.99 -4.93 -7.48
CA ASN A 122 -7.16 -5.18 -8.91
C ASN A 122 -6.29 -4.24 -9.75
N THR A 123 -6.20 -2.96 -9.38
CA THR A 123 -5.36 -1.99 -10.09
C THR A 123 -3.88 -2.36 -10.00
N LEU A 124 -3.38 -2.71 -8.80
CA LEU A 124 -2.00 -3.16 -8.62
C LEU A 124 -1.72 -4.45 -9.40
N ALA A 125 -2.63 -5.42 -9.34
CA ALA A 125 -2.48 -6.68 -10.07
C ALA A 125 -2.43 -6.47 -11.58
N ALA A 126 -3.27 -5.60 -12.12
CA ALA A 126 -3.26 -5.26 -13.54
C ALA A 126 -1.95 -4.59 -13.95
N ASN A 127 -1.41 -3.68 -13.12
CA ASN A 127 -0.11 -3.06 -13.36
C ASN A 127 1.04 -4.10 -13.31
N ILE A 128 1.05 -4.97 -12.29
CA ILE A 128 2.03 -6.08 -12.20
C ILE A 128 1.99 -6.97 -13.43
N TYR A 129 0.79 -7.36 -13.89
CA TYR A 129 0.64 -8.23 -15.04
C TYR A 129 1.12 -7.59 -16.34
N ARG A 130 1.01 -6.27 -16.48
CA ARG A 130 1.55 -5.53 -17.64
C ARG A 130 3.07 -5.41 -17.60
N GLU A 131 3.67 -5.30 -16.42
CA GLU A 131 5.12 -5.13 -16.24
C GLU A 131 5.90 -6.45 -16.16
N ASP A 132 5.29 -7.52 -15.66
CA ASP A 132 5.91 -8.84 -15.47
C ASP A 132 5.19 -9.93 -16.27
N GLU A 133 5.75 -10.28 -17.43
CA GLU A 133 5.22 -11.32 -18.33
C GLU A 133 5.12 -12.72 -17.67
N ASN A 134 5.90 -12.95 -16.60
CA ASN A 134 5.91 -14.18 -15.84
C ASN A 134 5.06 -14.11 -14.57
N ALA A 135 4.22 -13.09 -14.41
CA ALA A 135 3.35 -12.96 -13.25
C ALA A 135 2.21 -14.00 -13.23
N VAL A 136 1.93 -14.51 -12.04
CA VAL A 136 0.73 -15.27 -11.70
C VAL A 136 0.02 -14.53 -10.58
N ILE A 137 -1.16 -14.00 -10.90
CA ILE A 137 -1.99 -13.24 -9.96
C ILE A 137 -2.95 -14.18 -9.23
N ILE A 138 -2.94 -14.11 -7.90
CA ILE A 138 -3.73 -14.97 -7.02
C ILE A 138 -4.52 -14.10 -6.03
N TYR A 139 -5.82 -14.29 -5.93
CA TYR A 139 -6.68 -13.63 -4.94
C TYR A 139 -7.13 -14.60 -3.85
N GLY A 140 -7.05 -14.18 -2.59
CA GLY A 140 -7.38 -14.96 -1.40
C GLY A 140 -8.86 -14.98 -1.03
N GLU A 141 -9.63 -14.00 -1.51
CA GLU A 141 -11.08 -13.90 -1.33
C GLU A 141 -11.80 -14.19 -2.64
N LYS A 142 -12.94 -14.89 -2.54
CA LYS A 142 -13.81 -15.07 -3.70
C LYS A 142 -14.40 -13.71 -4.09
N LYS A 143 -14.56 -13.52 -5.40
CA LYS A 143 -15.29 -12.41 -6.00
C LYS A 143 -16.69 -12.29 -5.39
N ASP A 144 -17.08 -11.05 -5.06
CA ASP A 144 -18.48 -10.71 -4.75
C ASP A 144 -19.24 -10.52 -6.08
N ASP A 145 -20.52 -10.91 -6.12
CA ASP A 145 -21.31 -11.00 -7.37
C ASP A 145 -21.47 -9.63 -8.08
N GLN A 146 -21.21 -8.53 -7.38
CA GLN A 146 -21.30 -7.16 -7.91
C GLN A 146 -20.02 -6.64 -8.58
N MET A 147 -18.90 -7.35 -8.51
CA MET A 147 -17.63 -6.87 -9.09
C MET A 147 -17.48 -7.27 -10.56
N GLU A 148 -16.78 -6.47 -11.35
CA GLU A 148 -16.41 -6.83 -12.73
C GLU A 148 -15.35 -7.95 -12.72
N PHE A 149 -15.19 -8.67 -13.83
CA PHE A 149 -14.08 -9.63 -13.93
C PHE A 149 -12.78 -8.88 -14.21
N PRO A 150 -11.63 -9.31 -13.64
CA PRO A 150 -10.35 -8.74 -14.02
C PRO A 150 -10.08 -8.93 -15.51
N ASP A 151 -9.53 -7.91 -16.16
CA ASP A 151 -9.12 -7.95 -17.57
C ASP A 151 -7.83 -8.75 -17.81
N HIS A 152 -7.32 -9.42 -16.76
CA HIS A 152 -6.10 -10.21 -16.80
C HIS A 152 -6.33 -11.62 -16.21
N PRO A 153 -5.58 -12.64 -16.64
CA PRO A 153 -5.65 -13.98 -16.07
C PRO A 153 -5.33 -13.96 -14.56
N CYS A 154 -6.24 -14.49 -13.74
CA CYS A 154 -6.03 -14.62 -12.29
C CYS A 154 -6.62 -15.93 -11.75
N LEU A 155 -6.19 -16.30 -10.54
CA LEU A 155 -6.71 -17.44 -9.80
C LEU A 155 -7.34 -16.98 -8.48
N PHE A 156 -8.55 -17.43 -8.19
CA PHE A 156 -9.19 -17.21 -6.90
C PHE A 156 -9.00 -18.46 -6.02
N ILE A 157 -8.27 -18.34 -4.92
CA ILE A 157 -7.90 -19.47 -4.06
C ILE A 157 -8.15 -19.13 -2.60
N SER A 158 -9.21 -19.72 -2.05
CA SER A 158 -9.64 -19.49 -0.67
C SER A 158 -8.89 -20.40 0.32
N VAL A 159 -7.56 -20.41 0.29
CA VAL A 159 -6.72 -21.17 1.24
C VAL A 159 -5.70 -20.27 1.93
N SER A 160 -5.09 -20.75 3.01
CA SER A 160 -4.09 -19.97 3.74
C SER A 160 -2.85 -19.71 2.87
N PRO A 161 -2.19 -18.54 3.02
CA PRO A 161 -0.97 -18.23 2.30
C PRO A 161 0.13 -19.28 2.49
N ALA A 162 0.28 -19.84 3.71
CA ALA A 162 1.22 -20.92 3.97
C ALA A 162 1.01 -22.15 3.06
N LYS A 163 -0.25 -22.55 2.82
CA LYS A 163 -0.58 -23.68 1.93
C LYS A 163 -0.23 -23.36 0.49
N ILE A 164 -0.44 -22.11 0.03
CA ILE A 164 -0.04 -21.65 -1.30
C ILE A 164 1.48 -21.69 -1.45
N VAL A 165 2.21 -21.05 -0.53
CA VAL A 165 3.67 -20.97 -0.55
C VAL A 165 4.31 -22.37 -0.53
N SER A 166 3.74 -23.31 0.24
CA SER A 166 4.24 -24.70 0.27
C SER A 166 4.19 -25.39 -1.11
N ARG A 167 3.24 -25.00 -1.98
CA ARG A 167 3.14 -25.53 -3.35
C ARG A 167 4.25 -25.04 -4.26
N LYS A 168 4.92 -23.93 -3.92
CA LYS A 168 6.06 -23.42 -4.68
C LYS A 168 7.31 -24.31 -4.54
N LYS A 169 7.42 -25.09 -3.45
CA LYS A 169 8.56 -25.98 -3.17
C LYS A 169 9.92 -25.28 -3.31
N ASN A 170 10.02 -24.02 -2.86
CA ASN A 170 11.21 -23.18 -2.95
C ASN A 170 11.82 -23.06 -4.36
N THR A 171 10.98 -23.19 -5.40
CA THR A 171 11.40 -23.06 -6.80
C THR A 171 11.12 -21.64 -7.29
N GLY A 172 12.10 -20.97 -7.90
CA GLY A 172 11.95 -19.61 -8.43
C GLY A 172 11.95 -18.53 -7.32
N THR A 173 11.34 -17.39 -7.62
CA THR A 173 11.31 -16.22 -6.72
C THR A 173 10.40 -16.42 -5.51
N ARG A 174 10.70 -15.74 -4.40
CA ARG A 174 9.80 -15.69 -3.22
C ARG A 174 8.41 -15.18 -3.65
N CYS A 175 7.38 -15.77 -3.07
CA CYS A 175 6.00 -15.33 -3.32
C CYS A 175 5.82 -13.94 -2.69
N LYS A 176 5.26 -12.99 -3.44
CA LYS A 176 4.94 -11.66 -2.92
C LYS A 176 3.49 -11.61 -2.46
N ILE A 177 3.24 -11.16 -1.23
CA ILE A 177 1.91 -11.10 -0.61
C ILE A 177 1.51 -9.65 -0.39
N PHE A 178 0.31 -9.28 -0.82
CA PHE A 178 -0.24 -7.94 -0.69
C PHE A 178 -1.47 -7.94 0.23
N LEU A 179 -1.41 -7.09 1.25
CA LEU A 179 -2.53 -6.74 2.14
C LEU A 179 -2.92 -5.30 1.84
N MET A 180 -3.91 -5.12 0.95
CA MET A 180 -4.22 -3.80 0.38
C MET A 180 -5.25 -3.00 1.19
N LYS A 181 -6.03 -3.67 2.05
CA LYS A 181 -6.93 -3.01 3.00
C LYS A 181 -6.12 -2.30 4.09
N GLU A 182 -6.59 -1.13 4.52
CA GLU A 182 -5.89 -0.34 5.53
C GLU A 182 -5.82 -1.08 6.87
N ASN A 183 -4.60 -1.18 7.42
CA ASN A 183 -4.30 -1.80 8.71
C ASN A 183 -4.73 -3.28 8.79
N ASP A 184 -4.88 -3.93 7.63
CA ASP A 184 -5.39 -5.29 7.51
C ASP A 184 -4.44 -6.32 8.15
N ILE A 185 -3.14 -6.04 8.22
CA ILE A 185 -2.16 -6.94 8.83
C ILE A 185 -2.48 -7.29 10.29
N GLY A 186 -3.06 -6.35 11.06
CA GLY A 186 -3.36 -6.56 12.48
C GLY A 186 -4.67 -7.29 12.73
N VAL A 187 -5.52 -7.43 11.71
CA VAL A 187 -6.91 -7.92 11.85
C VAL A 187 -7.18 -9.12 10.94
N ASN A 188 -6.46 -9.26 9.83
CA ASN A 188 -6.70 -10.29 8.84
C ASN A 188 -6.20 -11.65 9.34
N PRO A 189 -7.07 -12.67 9.44
CA PRO A 189 -6.66 -14.01 9.83
C PRO A 189 -5.67 -14.66 8.85
N ARG A 190 -5.56 -14.15 7.61
CA ARG A 190 -4.59 -14.62 6.61
C ARG A 190 -3.18 -14.04 6.82
N ALA A 191 -3.03 -13.01 7.67
CA ALA A 191 -1.74 -12.40 7.99
C ALA A 191 -0.95 -13.14 9.09
N ILE A 192 -1.55 -14.17 9.70
CA ILE A 192 -0.94 -14.95 10.78
C ILE A 192 0.31 -15.67 10.25
N ASP A 193 1.41 -15.58 11.01
CA ASP A 193 2.71 -16.23 10.77
C ASP A 193 3.38 -15.93 9.42
N LEU A 194 2.95 -14.87 8.71
CA LEU A 194 3.59 -14.48 7.45
C LEU A 194 5.08 -14.12 7.62
N HIS A 195 5.47 -13.61 8.80
CA HIS A 195 6.86 -13.30 9.14
C HIS A 195 7.78 -14.53 9.14
N ALA A 196 7.23 -15.73 9.36
CA ALA A 196 7.99 -16.98 9.41
C ALA A 196 8.11 -17.67 8.03
N LEU A 197 7.38 -17.19 7.02
CA LEU A 197 7.35 -17.79 5.69
C LEU A 197 8.42 -17.18 4.77
N PRO A 198 8.94 -17.93 3.78
CA PRO A 198 9.86 -17.43 2.76
C PRO A 198 9.12 -16.60 1.69
N VAL A 199 8.46 -15.54 2.12
CA VAL A 199 7.66 -14.61 1.31
C VAL A 199 8.09 -13.17 1.58
N ASP A 200 7.72 -12.28 0.66
CA ASP A 200 7.86 -10.83 0.85
C ASP A 200 6.46 -10.25 0.96
N VAL A 201 6.15 -9.62 2.09
CA VAL A 201 4.82 -9.09 2.39
C VAL A 201 4.84 -7.58 2.22
N TYR A 202 3.80 -7.04 1.57
CA TYR A 202 3.55 -5.62 1.41
C TYR A 202 2.18 -5.31 2.02
N ALA A 203 2.15 -4.51 3.07
CA ALA A 203 0.93 -4.23 3.81
C ALA A 203 0.64 -2.72 3.85
N ARG A 204 -0.61 -2.36 3.54
CA ARG A 204 -1.08 -0.98 3.66
C ARG A 204 -1.35 -0.66 5.12
N THR A 205 -0.77 0.42 5.62
CA THR A 205 -1.00 0.91 6.99
C THR A 205 -1.19 2.41 7.00
N THR A 206 -1.87 2.91 8.02
CA THR A 206 -1.94 4.34 8.37
C THR A 206 -1.19 4.65 9.66
N ASN A 207 -0.75 3.61 10.37
CA ASN A 207 -0.09 3.71 11.66
C ASN A 207 1.42 3.55 11.45
N GLY A 208 2.17 4.53 11.96
CA GLY A 208 3.61 4.67 11.71
C GLY A 208 4.43 3.55 12.34
N GLN A 209 4.92 2.67 11.48
CA GLN A 209 6.12 1.86 11.59
C GLN A 209 6.32 1.23 10.20
N ASP A 210 7.41 1.56 9.50
CA ASP A 210 7.67 1.05 8.15
C ASP A 210 8.12 -0.42 8.13
N HIS A 211 8.42 -0.98 9.31
CA HIS A 211 8.90 -2.35 9.44
C HIS A 211 8.53 -3.01 10.79
N LEU A 212 7.87 -4.18 10.75
CA LEU A 212 7.57 -5.01 11.95
C LEU A 212 8.45 -6.26 12.04
N SER A 213 8.96 -6.76 10.90
CA SER A 213 9.80 -7.97 10.79
C SER A 213 10.45 -8.05 9.41
N GLY A 214 11.65 -8.64 9.30
CA GLY A 214 12.56 -8.62 8.13
C GLY A 214 12.01 -8.92 6.73
N ASN A 215 10.79 -9.44 6.58
CA ASN A 215 10.17 -9.73 5.29
C ASN A 215 8.79 -9.05 5.11
N ILE A 216 8.41 -8.14 6.02
CA ILE A 216 7.16 -7.39 5.98
C ILE A 216 7.49 -5.92 5.78
N ASN A 217 7.08 -5.40 4.62
CA ASN A 217 7.26 -4.04 4.20
C ASN A 217 5.92 -3.31 4.31
N PHE A 218 5.91 -2.18 4.99
CA PHE A 218 4.74 -1.32 5.01
C PHE A 218 4.78 -0.30 3.88
N PHE A 219 3.60 0.06 3.40
CA PHE A 219 3.47 1.22 2.52
C PHE A 219 2.25 2.04 2.93
N HIS A 220 2.39 3.35 2.76
CA HIS A 220 1.34 4.32 3.01
C HIS A 220 0.84 4.85 1.67
N SER A 221 -0.43 4.61 1.34
CA SER A 221 -1.04 5.08 0.08
C SER A 221 -0.96 6.61 -0.06
N TYR A 222 -1.11 7.32 1.06
CA TYR A 222 -1.01 8.78 1.14
C TYR A 222 0.40 9.28 0.83
N ASP A 223 1.44 8.61 1.34
CA ASP A 223 2.84 8.91 1.03
C ASP A 223 3.17 8.61 -0.44
N CYS A 224 2.73 7.45 -0.96
CA CYS A 224 2.90 7.12 -2.37
C CYS A 224 2.25 8.16 -3.29
N CYS A 225 1.05 8.63 -2.93
CA CYS A 225 0.37 9.73 -3.64
C CYS A 225 1.22 11.01 -3.62
N ALA A 226 1.70 11.44 -2.46
CA ALA A 226 2.50 12.65 -2.31
C ALA A 226 3.85 12.57 -3.05
N ARG A 227 4.54 11.42 -2.97
CA ARG A 227 5.81 11.19 -3.68
C ARG A 227 5.58 11.23 -5.20
N GLN A 228 4.53 10.57 -5.70
CA GLN A 228 4.19 10.58 -7.11
C GLN A 228 3.81 11.99 -7.60
N TYR A 229 3.08 12.75 -6.79
CA TYR A 229 2.70 14.13 -7.09
C TYR A 229 3.93 15.01 -7.29
N TRP A 230 4.84 15.08 -6.30
CA TRP A 230 6.04 15.92 -6.41
C TRP A 230 7.04 15.43 -7.44
N ARG A 231 7.07 14.13 -7.76
CA ARG A 231 7.87 13.60 -8.86
C ARG A 231 7.35 14.05 -10.23
N LYS A 232 6.03 14.03 -10.43
CA LYS A 232 5.38 14.41 -11.70
C LYS A 232 5.30 15.93 -11.87
N ARG A 233 5.23 16.66 -10.76
CA ARG A 233 5.14 18.14 -10.72
C ARG A 233 6.14 18.70 -9.71
N PRO A 234 7.45 18.54 -9.95
CA PRO A 234 8.44 19.04 -9.02
C PRO A 234 8.39 20.58 -8.97
N LEU A 235 8.87 21.14 -7.85
CA LEU A 235 8.86 22.59 -7.63
C LEU A 235 9.66 23.33 -8.72
N CYS A 236 9.12 24.44 -9.22
CA CYS A 236 9.80 25.31 -10.17
C CYS A 236 10.28 26.60 -9.51
N SER A 237 11.34 27.21 -10.04
CA SER A 237 11.97 28.41 -9.45
C SER A 237 11.09 29.65 -9.40
N HIS A 238 10.07 29.73 -10.25
CA HIS A 238 9.10 30.83 -10.26
C HIS A 238 8.01 30.70 -9.20
N GLU A 239 7.85 29.52 -8.57
CA GLU A 239 6.80 29.25 -7.59
C GLU A 239 7.28 29.63 -6.19
N ASN A 240 6.74 30.72 -5.66
CA ASN A 240 7.07 31.22 -4.32
C ASN A 240 5.90 31.08 -3.35
N THR A 241 4.67 30.96 -3.83
CA THR A 241 3.47 30.82 -2.98
C THR A 241 2.72 29.53 -3.32
N ILE A 242 2.75 28.57 -2.40
CA ILE A 242 2.05 27.29 -2.54
C ILE A 242 0.96 27.20 -1.48
N VAL A 243 -0.27 26.97 -1.92
CA VAL A 243 -1.43 26.79 -1.05
C VAL A 243 -1.82 25.33 -1.00
N ILE A 244 -1.98 24.78 0.19
CA ILE A 244 -2.44 23.41 0.43
C ILE A 244 -3.79 23.50 1.17
N ILE A 245 -4.85 22.99 0.54
CA ILE A 245 -6.20 22.98 1.10
C ILE A 245 -6.60 21.55 1.45
N GLY A 246 -6.87 21.30 2.73
CA GLY A 246 -7.17 19.99 3.29
C GLY A 246 -5.94 19.36 3.93
N PHE A 247 -5.85 19.43 5.26
CA PHE A 247 -4.69 18.94 6.03
C PHE A 247 -4.97 17.63 6.79
N GLY A 248 -5.61 16.69 6.09
CA GLY A 248 -5.80 15.30 6.51
C GLY A 248 -4.55 14.44 6.24
N ASN A 249 -4.74 13.14 5.97
CA ASN A 249 -3.65 12.23 5.64
C ASN A 249 -2.92 12.64 4.35
N TYR A 250 -3.65 12.98 3.28
CA TYR A 250 -3.02 13.41 2.03
C TYR A 250 -2.28 14.74 2.20
N GLY A 251 -2.90 15.75 2.81
CA GLY A 251 -2.27 17.05 3.01
C GLY A 251 -1.01 17.01 3.86
N ARG A 252 -0.99 16.17 4.90
CA ARG A 252 0.22 15.94 5.72
C ARG A 252 1.35 15.33 4.90
N CYS A 253 1.07 14.26 4.13
CA CYS A 253 2.09 13.63 3.30
C CYS A 253 2.58 14.54 2.16
N ILE A 254 1.69 15.34 1.55
CA ILE A 254 2.06 16.33 0.53
C ILE A 254 3.03 17.36 1.11
N LEU A 255 2.74 17.91 2.29
CA LEU A 255 3.62 18.87 2.95
C LEU A 255 4.93 18.23 3.41
N GLU A 256 4.89 17.03 3.97
CA GLU A 256 6.08 16.29 4.39
C GLU A 256 7.03 16.08 3.21
N ARG A 257 6.52 15.56 2.08
CA ARG A 257 7.36 15.38 0.88
C ARG A 257 7.88 16.73 0.38
N ALA A 258 7.08 17.79 0.41
CA ALA A 258 7.55 19.13 0.05
C ALA A 258 8.72 19.60 0.93
N ILE A 259 8.63 19.42 2.25
CA ILE A 259 9.69 19.77 3.20
C ILE A 259 10.98 18.99 2.87
N LEU A 260 10.86 17.70 2.57
CA LEU A 260 12.01 16.81 2.38
C LEU A 260 12.64 16.91 0.99
N THR A 261 11.87 17.14 -0.07
CA THR A 261 12.33 17.02 -1.47
C THR A 261 12.39 18.32 -2.24
N ASN A 262 11.65 19.37 -1.85
CA ASN A 262 11.61 20.62 -2.62
C ASN A 262 12.77 21.56 -2.24
N VAL A 263 14.00 21.08 -2.44
CA VAL A 263 15.24 21.84 -2.29
C VAL A 263 15.85 22.04 -3.67
N ILE A 264 15.65 23.23 -4.24
CA ILE A 264 16.03 23.57 -5.62
C ILE A 264 17.13 24.64 -5.69
N SER A 265 17.19 25.53 -4.69
CA SER A 265 18.19 26.61 -4.63
C SER A 265 18.54 26.95 -3.19
N VAL A 266 19.74 27.47 -2.96
CA VAL A 266 20.20 27.90 -1.62
C VAL A 266 19.51 29.18 -1.16
N THR A 267 18.92 29.94 -2.09
CA THR A 267 18.24 31.21 -1.84
C THR A 267 16.73 31.13 -2.05
N GLN A 268 16.19 29.91 -2.13
CA GLN A 268 14.75 29.71 -2.26
C GLN A 268 14.01 30.22 -1.03
N HIS A 269 12.81 30.74 -1.24
CA HIS A 269 11.96 31.33 -0.19
C HIS A 269 10.49 31.03 -0.47
N VAL A 270 10.16 29.75 -0.56
CA VAL A 270 8.80 29.28 -0.85
C VAL A 270 7.95 29.34 0.41
N ALA A 271 6.81 30.00 0.33
CA ALA A 271 5.80 30.08 1.37
C ALA A 271 4.71 29.02 1.15
N TYR A 272 4.64 28.04 2.05
CA TYR A 272 3.58 27.03 2.08
C TYR A 272 2.47 27.49 3.01
N HIS A 273 1.32 27.86 2.44
CA HIS A 273 0.10 28.21 3.16
C HIS A 273 -0.79 26.97 3.30
N VAL A 274 -0.99 26.52 4.53
CA VAL A 274 -1.68 25.26 4.83
C VAL A 274 -3.02 25.55 5.51
N PHE A 275 -4.11 25.08 4.92
CA PHE A 275 -5.46 25.21 5.44
C PHE A 275 -5.99 23.86 5.95
N GLY A 276 -6.21 23.78 7.26
CA GLY A 276 -6.72 22.58 7.94
C GLY A 276 -6.18 22.45 9.37
N ASP A 277 -6.54 21.36 10.07
CA ASP A 277 -6.09 21.14 11.45
C ASP A 277 -4.64 20.63 11.52
N ALA A 278 -3.72 21.56 11.79
CA ALA A 278 -2.29 21.29 11.93
C ALA A 278 -1.82 21.07 13.38
N LYS A 279 -2.70 21.09 14.38
CA LYS A 279 -2.30 21.02 15.80
C LYS A 279 -1.47 19.79 16.12
N GLY A 280 -1.93 18.63 15.68
CA GLY A 280 -1.22 17.37 15.88
C GLY A 280 0.14 17.33 15.17
N PHE A 281 0.19 17.83 13.93
CA PHE A 281 1.43 17.91 13.14
C PHE A 281 2.48 18.80 13.83
N LEU A 282 2.10 20.03 14.22
CA LEU A 282 3.01 20.95 14.89
C LEU A 282 3.47 20.44 16.27
N ALA A 283 2.61 19.73 16.99
CA ALA A 283 2.99 19.10 18.26
C ALA A 283 3.99 17.94 18.07
N MET A 284 3.92 17.21 16.95
CA MET A 284 4.85 16.14 16.62
C MET A 284 6.18 16.65 16.07
N HIS A 285 6.22 17.81 15.40
CA HIS A 285 7.41 18.35 14.73
C HIS A 285 7.87 19.66 15.37
N CYS A 286 8.34 19.59 16.62
CA CYS A 286 8.64 20.75 17.45
C CYS A 286 9.86 21.58 16.97
N HIS A 287 10.78 20.98 16.21
CA HIS A 287 12.00 21.64 15.75
C HIS A 287 11.89 22.33 14.38
N LEU A 288 10.74 22.29 13.69
CA LEU A 288 10.60 22.88 12.34
C LEU A 288 11.01 24.35 12.24
N HIS A 289 10.84 25.11 13.32
CA HIS A 289 11.23 26.53 13.41
C HIS A 289 12.74 26.77 13.25
N GLU A 290 13.58 25.74 13.38
CA GLU A 290 15.03 25.85 13.18
C GLU A 290 15.42 25.93 11.69
N THR A 291 14.57 25.42 10.80
CA THR A 291 14.84 25.38 9.35
C THR A 291 13.84 26.16 8.50
N PHE A 292 12.64 26.40 9.03
CA PHE A 292 11.58 27.15 8.36
C PHE A 292 11.13 28.35 9.18
N SER A 293 10.75 29.42 8.50
CA SER A 293 10.02 30.51 9.16
C SER A 293 8.57 30.07 9.39
N LEU A 294 8.13 30.05 10.66
CA LEU A 294 6.77 29.63 11.01
C LEU A 294 5.84 30.83 11.14
N GLY A 295 4.70 30.78 10.45
CA GLY A 295 3.60 31.74 10.61
C GLY A 295 3.70 33.03 9.79
N ALA A 296 4.84 33.31 9.14
CA ALA A 296 4.98 34.45 8.23
C ALA A 296 5.89 34.13 7.03
N PRO A 297 5.66 34.74 5.85
CA PRO A 297 6.58 34.67 4.73
C PRO A 297 7.95 35.27 5.09
N SER A 298 9.03 34.59 4.71
CA SER A 298 10.41 35.05 4.86
C SER A 298 11.01 35.33 3.49
N LYS A 299 11.96 36.27 3.43
CA LYS A 299 12.77 36.53 2.22
C LYS A 299 14.10 35.77 2.20
N GLU A 300 14.44 35.12 3.31
CA GLU A 300 15.74 34.47 3.52
C GLU A 300 15.66 32.94 3.53
N GLY A 301 14.45 32.37 3.49
CA GLY A 301 14.23 30.93 3.48
C GLY A 301 12.76 30.58 3.37
N ASP A 302 12.47 29.28 3.26
CA ASP A 302 11.11 28.78 3.13
C ASP A 302 10.27 29.01 4.40
N SER A 303 8.97 29.20 4.20
CA SER A 303 8.00 29.48 5.26
C SER A 303 6.90 28.43 5.32
N LEU A 304 6.48 28.07 6.54
CA LEU A 304 5.31 27.23 6.79
C LEU A 304 4.26 28.04 7.55
N ILE A 305 3.12 28.30 6.93
CA ILE A 305 2.08 29.18 7.46
C ILE A 305 0.80 28.38 7.59
N PHE A 306 0.44 28.04 8.84
CA PHE A 306 -0.75 27.25 9.15
C PHE A 306 -1.92 28.17 9.51
N HIS A 307 -3.01 28.06 8.76
CA HIS A 307 -4.19 28.89 8.93
C HIS A 307 -5.25 28.17 9.77
N ASN A 308 -5.66 28.80 10.88
CA ASN A 308 -6.77 28.32 11.72
C ASN A 308 -8.15 28.78 11.22
N THR A 309 -8.18 29.61 10.17
CA THR A 309 -9.40 30.14 9.55
C THR A 309 -9.72 29.41 8.27
N LEU A 310 -10.97 29.52 7.82
CA LEU A 310 -11.39 29.02 6.51
C LEU A 310 -10.54 29.62 5.38
N TRP A 311 -10.22 28.80 4.38
CA TRP A 311 -9.45 29.23 3.22
C TRP A 311 -10.19 30.30 2.42
N GLU A 312 -11.54 30.25 2.42
CA GLU A 312 -12.38 31.24 1.76
C GLU A 312 -12.13 32.67 2.23
N ASN A 313 -11.60 32.87 3.44
CA ASN A 313 -11.33 34.20 3.99
C ASN A 313 -10.02 34.81 3.45
N GLN A 314 -9.08 33.99 2.97
CA GLN A 314 -7.72 34.41 2.60
C GLN A 314 -7.61 34.74 1.10
N HIS A 315 -8.40 35.72 0.65
CA HIS A 315 -8.48 36.08 -0.78
C HIS A 315 -7.12 36.48 -1.37
N GLU A 316 -6.37 37.33 -0.66
CA GLU A 316 -5.05 37.81 -1.12
C GLU A 316 -4.06 36.68 -1.34
N VAL A 317 -4.04 35.69 -0.42
CA VAL A 317 -3.17 34.51 -0.52
C VAL A 317 -3.55 33.65 -1.71
N LEU A 318 -4.85 33.44 -1.96
CA LEU A 318 -5.34 32.62 -3.06
C LEU A 318 -5.05 33.27 -4.43
N GLU A 319 -5.19 34.60 -4.54
CA GLU A 319 -4.91 35.32 -5.78
C GLU A 319 -3.41 35.33 -6.13
N GLN A 320 -2.55 35.36 -5.11
CA GLN A 320 -1.09 35.31 -5.22
C GLN A 320 -0.52 33.89 -5.31
N ALA A 321 -1.35 32.86 -5.18
CA ALA A 321 -0.89 31.48 -5.22
C ALA A 321 -0.40 31.11 -6.62
N ASP A 322 0.86 30.69 -6.72
CA ASP A 322 1.43 30.11 -7.94
C ASP A 322 0.90 28.69 -8.15
N ARG A 323 0.63 27.99 -7.03
CA ARG A 323 0.08 26.63 -7.02
C ARG A 323 -0.90 26.44 -5.87
N ILE A 324 -2.08 25.88 -6.16
CA ILE A 324 -3.07 25.45 -5.17
C ILE A 324 -3.24 23.94 -5.26
N ILE A 325 -3.01 23.24 -4.16
CA ILE A 325 -3.11 21.79 -4.04
C ILE A 325 -4.32 21.48 -3.15
N ILE A 326 -5.36 20.90 -3.74
CA ILE A 326 -6.56 20.46 -3.03
C ILE A 326 -6.39 18.98 -2.72
N CYS A 327 -6.23 18.64 -1.45
CA CYS A 327 -5.89 17.30 -0.98
C CYS A 327 -6.69 16.89 0.25
N THR A 328 -8.00 17.18 0.24
CA THR A 328 -8.92 16.68 1.25
C THR A 328 -9.01 15.16 1.19
N ASP A 329 -9.11 14.53 2.35
CA ASP A 329 -9.30 13.07 2.44
C ASP A 329 -10.68 12.66 1.91
N ASP A 330 -11.67 13.56 1.98
CA ASP A 330 -12.98 13.40 1.34
C ASP A 330 -12.96 13.96 -0.09
N GLU A 331 -13.10 13.09 -1.09
CA GLU A 331 -13.04 13.46 -2.51
C GLU A 331 -14.20 14.39 -2.95
N PRO A 332 -15.47 14.17 -2.56
CA PRO A 332 -16.57 15.11 -2.81
C PRO A 332 -16.32 16.53 -2.29
N GLU A 333 -15.74 16.67 -1.10
CA GLU A 333 -15.34 17.97 -0.55
C GLU A 333 -14.30 18.67 -1.45
N GLY A 334 -13.28 17.93 -1.91
CA GLY A 334 -12.25 18.45 -2.81
C GLY A 334 -12.83 18.99 -4.12
N TRP A 335 -13.79 18.27 -4.72
CA TRP A 335 -14.51 18.75 -5.90
C TRP A 335 -15.31 20.03 -5.62
N ASN A 336 -15.96 20.14 -4.47
CA ASN A 336 -16.69 21.35 -4.09
C ASN A 336 -15.74 22.56 -3.97
N ILE A 337 -14.58 22.38 -3.35
CA ILE A 337 -13.53 23.41 -3.24
C ILE A 337 -13.06 23.82 -4.63
N PHE A 338 -12.74 22.86 -5.50
CA PHE A 338 -12.30 23.13 -6.87
C PHE A 338 -13.31 24.00 -7.64
N TRP A 339 -14.60 23.66 -7.56
CA TRP A 339 -15.64 24.45 -8.24
C TRP A 339 -15.85 25.83 -7.61
N ARG A 340 -15.71 25.97 -6.29
CA ARG A 340 -15.78 27.27 -5.62
C ARG A 340 -14.63 28.18 -6.03
N LEU A 341 -13.39 27.65 -6.04
CA LEU A 341 -12.21 28.39 -6.48
C LEU A 341 -12.39 28.91 -7.92
N ASN A 342 -12.74 28.02 -8.86
CA ASN A 342 -12.94 28.41 -10.25
C ASN A 342 -14.11 29.36 -10.49
N ARG A 343 -15.15 29.30 -9.64
CA ARG A 343 -16.35 30.13 -9.82
C ARG A 343 -16.24 31.51 -9.19
N TYR A 344 -15.57 31.62 -8.05
CA TYR A 344 -15.62 32.82 -7.20
C TYR A 344 -14.28 33.55 -7.06
N TYR A 345 -13.15 32.91 -7.41
CA TYR A 345 -11.82 33.47 -7.20
C TYR A 345 -11.09 33.62 -8.54
N LYS A 346 -10.27 34.68 -8.63
CA LYS A 346 -9.41 34.91 -9.79
C LYS A 346 -8.01 34.34 -9.50
N ILE A 347 -7.86 33.04 -9.72
CA ILE A 347 -6.58 32.35 -9.49
C ILE A 347 -5.67 32.59 -10.70
N SER A 348 -4.43 33.02 -10.43
CA SER A 348 -3.40 33.25 -11.43
C SER A 348 -2.53 32.01 -11.66
N GLY A 349 -2.25 31.27 -10.59
CA GLY A 349 -1.51 30.02 -10.63
C GLY A 349 -2.35 28.79 -11.00
N HIS A 350 -1.74 27.62 -10.83
CA HIS A 350 -2.35 26.35 -11.21
C HIS A 350 -3.08 25.67 -10.04
N ILE A 351 -4.18 24.96 -10.34
CA ILE A 351 -4.97 24.24 -9.34
C ILE A 351 -4.89 22.74 -9.60
N ASP A 352 -4.41 22.00 -8.60
CA ASP A 352 -4.25 20.56 -8.64
C ASP A 352 -5.20 19.90 -7.63
N LEU A 353 -6.09 19.04 -8.14
CA LEU A 353 -7.11 18.35 -7.35
C LEU A 353 -6.74 16.88 -7.11
N HIS A 354 -6.68 16.48 -5.85
CA HIS A 354 -6.65 15.07 -5.49
C HIS A 354 -7.99 14.42 -5.85
N SER A 355 -7.99 13.47 -6.79
CA SER A 355 -9.19 12.75 -7.19
C SER A 355 -8.81 11.43 -7.86
N ASN A 356 -9.59 10.39 -7.58
CA ASN A 356 -9.48 9.12 -8.27
C ASN A 356 -10.17 9.15 -9.66
N ARG A 357 -10.93 10.21 -9.95
CA ARG A 357 -11.68 10.39 -11.20
C ARG A 357 -10.96 11.37 -12.11
N LYS A 358 -10.72 10.92 -13.35
CA LYS A 358 -10.19 11.78 -14.41
C LYS A 358 -11.30 12.65 -14.97
N ALA A 359 -11.08 13.96 -15.05
CA ALA A 359 -12.02 14.90 -15.67
C ALA A 359 -11.31 15.77 -16.71
N PRO A 360 -11.86 15.94 -17.93
CA PRO A 360 -11.28 16.79 -18.96
C PRO A 360 -11.12 18.24 -18.49
N GLY A 361 -9.95 18.83 -18.75
CA GLY A 361 -9.65 20.23 -18.40
C GLY A 361 -9.38 20.49 -16.91
N VAL A 362 -9.40 19.45 -16.07
CA VAL A 362 -9.04 19.54 -14.65
C VAL A 362 -7.68 18.90 -14.46
N SER A 363 -6.77 19.60 -13.80
CA SER A 363 -5.52 18.99 -13.35
C SER A 363 -5.78 18.20 -12.08
N TYR A 364 -5.64 16.88 -12.18
CA TYR A 364 -5.83 15.98 -11.05
C TYR A 364 -4.55 15.20 -10.74
N PHE A 365 -4.52 14.56 -9.56
CA PHE A 365 -3.49 13.62 -9.14
C PHE A 365 -4.05 12.61 -8.13
N GLY A 366 -3.33 11.51 -7.92
CA GLY A 366 -3.67 10.52 -6.89
C GLY A 366 -4.68 9.47 -7.35
N THR A 367 -4.75 9.21 -8.64
CA THR A 367 -5.57 8.09 -9.15
C THR A 367 -5.01 6.75 -8.69
N ASN A 368 -5.87 5.75 -8.53
CA ASN A 368 -5.46 4.38 -8.18
C ASN A 368 -4.40 3.85 -9.15
N GLU A 369 -4.51 4.19 -10.44
CA GLU A 369 -3.55 3.81 -11.48
C GLU A 369 -2.15 4.40 -11.24
N GLU A 370 -2.07 5.62 -10.70
CA GLU A 370 -0.80 6.30 -10.39
C GLU A 370 -0.19 5.83 -9.06
N ILE A 371 -1.03 5.57 -8.05
CA ILE A 371 -0.59 5.19 -6.70
C ILE A 371 -0.18 3.70 -6.66
N TYR A 372 -1.01 2.81 -7.21
CA TYR A 372 -0.85 1.36 -7.07
C TYR A 372 -0.04 0.75 -8.21
N THR A 373 1.23 1.13 -8.30
CA THR A 373 2.19 0.56 -9.24
C THR A 373 3.26 -0.26 -8.50
N PRO A 374 3.87 -1.27 -9.14
CA PRO A 374 4.96 -2.04 -8.54
C PRO A 374 6.10 -1.15 -8.04
N ASN A 375 6.44 -0.10 -8.80
CA ASN A 375 7.50 0.84 -8.44
C ASN A 375 7.17 1.65 -7.17
N GLN A 376 5.91 2.06 -6.99
CA GLN A 376 5.49 2.83 -5.80
C GLN A 376 5.31 1.94 -4.56
N ILE A 377 4.78 0.73 -4.74
CA ILE A 377 4.45 -0.18 -3.63
C ILE A 377 5.66 -0.99 -3.17
N MET A 378 6.41 -1.57 -4.11
CA MET A 378 7.59 -2.39 -3.78
C MET A 378 8.87 -1.58 -3.66
N ARG A 379 8.89 -0.34 -4.19
CA ARG A 379 9.98 0.64 -4.10
C ARG A 379 11.36 0.07 -4.48
N THR A 380 11.39 -0.93 -5.37
CA THR A 380 12.63 -1.68 -5.64
C THR A 380 13.73 -0.79 -6.21
N ALA A 381 13.40 0.08 -7.17
CA ALA A 381 14.37 1.02 -7.74
C ALA A 381 14.84 2.06 -6.71
N LEU A 382 13.91 2.67 -5.98
CA LEU A 382 14.21 3.68 -4.95
C LEU A 382 15.09 3.11 -3.84
N ASN A 383 14.78 1.91 -3.34
CA ASN A 383 15.56 1.22 -2.31
C ASN A 383 16.96 0.86 -2.83
N LYS A 384 17.08 0.41 -4.09
CA LYS A 384 18.40 0.15 -4.71
C LYS A 384 19.24 1.42 -4.75
N THR A 385 18.65 2.54 -5.15
CA THR A 385 19.33 3.85 -5.13
C THR A 385 19.74 4.26 -3.72
N ALA A 386 18.88 4.07 -2.72
CA ALA A 386 19.20 4.38 -1.32
C ALA A 386 20.35 3.53 -0.78
N ILE A 387 20.40 2.23 -1.12
CA ILE A 387 21.52 1.33 -0.80
C ILE A 387 22.83 1.85 -1.43
N ALA A 388 22.79 2.20 -2.72
CA ALA A 388 23.97 2.72 -3.42
C ALA A 388 24.46 4.05 -2.80
N ILE A 389 23.55 4.96 -2.40
CA ILE A 389 23.90 6.19 -1.68
C ILE A 389 24.60 5.85 -0.36
N ASN A 390 24.10 4.85 0.38
CA ASN A 390 24.75 4.44 1.62
C ASN A 390 26.17 3.92 1.36
N ASP A 391 26.35 3.05 0.37
CA ASP A 391 27.66 2.46 0.09
C ASP A 391 28.69 3.48 -0.41
N ILE A 392 28.29 4.47 -1.20
CA ILE A 392 29.19 5.57 -1.59
C ILE A 392 29.58 6.39 -0.36
N PHE A 393 28.60 6.75 0.48
CA PHE A 393 28.87 7.50 1.69
C PHE A 393 29.88 6.75 2.59
N ARG A 394 29.69 5.45 2.80
CA ARG A 394 30.61 4.61 3.57
C ARG A 394 32.03 4.62 3.03
N LYS A 395 32.20 4.62 1.70
CA LYS A 395 33.51 4.67 1.04
C LYS A 395 34.15 6.06 1.10
N SER A 396 33.35 7.12 1.22
CA SER A 396 33.82 8.50 1.23
C SER A 396 34.32 9.01 2.59
N VAL A 397 33.92 8.37 3.69
CA VAL A 397 34.27 8.79 5.04
C VAL A 397 35.38 7.92 5.65
N SER A 398 36.19 8.50 6.52
CA SER A 398 37.33 7.82 7.16
C SER A 398 36.96 7.04 8.43
N TYR A 399 35.73 7.22 8.94
CA TYR A 399 35.25 6.61 10.18
C TYR A 399 34.31 5.41 9.92
N PRO A 400 34.19 4.47 10.88
CA PRO A 400 33.32 3.30 10.72
C PRO A 400 31.86 3.70 10.50
N THR A 401 31.26 3.13 9.46
CA THR A 401 29.85 3.35 9.10
C THR A 401 29.16 2.03 8.79
N LEU A 402 27.90 1.93 9.25
CA LEU A 402 27.08 0.72 9.16
C LEU A 402 26.71 0.39 7.71
N SER A 403 26.66 -0.89 7.39
CA SER A 403 26.09 -1.37 6.13
C SER A 403 24.56 -1.20 6.11
N TRP A 404 23.94 -1.28 4.94
CA TRP A 404 22.49 -1.10 4.79
C TRP A 404 21.69 -2.02 5.72
N ASP A 405 22.08 -3.29 5.80
CA ASP A 405 21.39 -4.30 6.59
C ASP A 405 21.49 -4.04 8.11
N GLU A 406 22.50 -3.29 8.55
CA GLU A 406 22.76 -2.91 9.93
C GLU A 406 22.13 -1.55 10.32
N LEU A 407 21.68 -0.76 9.34
CA LEU A 407 21.01 0.52 9.61
C LEU A 407 19.62 0.30 10.22
N ASP A 408 19.28 1.13 11.20
CA ASP A 408 17.91 1.28 11.68
C ASP A 408 17.01 1.95 10.63
N ASP A 409 15.70 1.87 10.87
CA ASP A 409 14.69 2.39 9.94
C ASP A 409 14.83 3.89 9.70
N PHE A 410 15.16 4.68 10.73
CA PHE A 410 15.33 6.13 10.61
C PHE A 410 16.47 6.51 9.66
N HIS A 411 17.62 5.86 9.80
CA HIS A 411 18.78 6.12 8.94
C HIS A 411 18.56 5.60 7.52
N ARG A 412 17.82 4.50 7.34
CA ARG A 412 17.39 4.06 6.00
C ARG A 412 16.48 5.10 5.34
N GLU A 413 15.51 5.62 6.07
CA GLU A 413 14.63 6.70 5.58
C GLU A 413 15.43 7.96 5.20
N SER A 414 16.52 8.27 5.90
CA SER A 414 17.42 9.38 5.52
C SER A 414 18.06 9.17 4.14
N LYS A 415 18.43 7.93 3.81
CA LYS A 415 18.99 7.57 2.50
C LYS A 415 17.91 7.51 1.43
N ILE A 416 16.71 7.04 1.76
CA ILE A 416 15.54 7.04 0.85
C ILE A 416 15.14 8.48 0.50
N ALA A 417 15.08 9.39 1.48
CA ALA A 417 14.83 10.81 1.23
C ALA A 417 15.92 11.47 0.36
N ALA A 418 17.17 11.04 0.50
CA ALA A 418 18.24 11.49 -0.39
C ALA A 418 18.09 10.95 -1.83
N ALA A 419 17.58 9.71 -1.98
CA ALA A 419 17.28 9.12 -3.28
C ALA A 419 16.08 9.81 -3.96
N ASP A 420 15.04 10.18 -3.20
CA ASP A 420 13.89 10.95 -3.71
C ASP A 420 14.32 12.31 -4.30
N HIS A 421 15.38 12.92 -3.77
CA HIS A 421 15.92 14.20 -4.24
C HIS A 421 16.73 14.09 -5.55
N LEU A 422 17.01 12.87 -6.04
CA LEU A 422 17.86 12.65 -7.21
C LEU A 422 17.36 13.36 -8.47
N LEU A 423 16.04 13.32 -8.72
CA LEU A 423 15.44 14.03 -9.84
C LEU A 423 15.72 15.54 -9.77
N MET A 424 15.69 16.11 -8.57
CA MET A 424 15.95 17.52 -8.38
C MET A 424 17.42 17.87 -8.64
N LYS A 425 18.35 17.01 -8.22
CA LYS A 425 19.78 17.18 -8.53
C LYS A 425 20.04 17.22 -10.03
N ILE A 426 19.38 16.35 -10.78
CA ILE A 426 19.47 16.32 -12.25
C ILE A 426 18.97 17.62 -12.86
N ARG A 427 17.80 18.12 -12.40
CA ARG A 427 17.24 19.41 -12.85
C ARG A 427 18.19 20.57 -12.57
N ILE A 428 18.79 20.61 -11.38
CA ILE A 428 19.76 21.64 -10.96
C ILE A 428 21.02 21.59 -11.83
N LEU A 429 21.57 20.40 -12.08
CA LEU A 429 22.80 20.24 -12.86
C LEU A 429 22.60 20.62 -14.33
N LEU A 430 21.45 20.27 -14.90
CA LEU A 430 21.15 20.52 -16.32
C LEU A 430 20.47 21.87 -16.57
N ASP A 431 20.10 22.60 -15.52
CA ASP A 431 19.31 23.84 -15.60
C ASP A 431 18.03 23.65 -16.43
N ASP A 432 17.36 22.51 -16.24
CA ASP A 432 16.16 22.12 -17.00
C ASP A 432 15.03 21.69 -16.07
N GLU A 433 14.08 22.60 -15.87
CA GLU A 433 12.91 22.38 -15.03
C GLU A 433 11.85 21.47 -15.67
N THR A 434 11.95 21.15 -16.97
CA THR A 434 10.97 20.33 -17.70
C THR A 434 11.13 18.83 -17.45
N ILE A 435 12.28 18.43 -16.89
CA ILE A 435 12.59 17.03 -16.58
C ILE A 435 11.72 16.53 -15.42
N THR A 436 10.89 15.52 -15.69
CA THR A 436 9.99 14.88 -14.72
C THR A 436 10.28 13.38 -14.53
N GLU A 437 11.13 12.81 -15.37
CA GLU A 437 11.51 11.40 -15.32
C GLU A 437 13.03 11.22 -15.41
N ILE A 438 13.53 10.22 -14.68
CA ILE A 438 14.94 9.87 -14.66
C ILE A 438 15.19 8.84 -15.76
N SER A 439 16.04 9.19 -16.73
CA SER A 439 16.50 8.29 -17.79
C SER A 439 18.03 8.16 -17.74
N ALA A 440 18.58 7.04 -18.23
CA ALA A 440 20.03 6.82 -18.28
C ALA A 440 20.77 7.99 -18.97
N ALA A 441 20.24 8.45 -20.11
CA ALA A 441 20.82 9.56 -20.87
C ALA A 441 20.80 10.89 -20.09
N THR A 442 19.74 11.16 -19.33
CA THR A 442 19.65 12.39 -18.51
C THR A 442 20.63 12.33 -17.33
N VAL A 443 20.77 11.16 -16.70
CA VAL A 443 21.70 10.96 -15.58
C VAL A 443 23.15 11.09 -16.04
N GLU A 444 23.51 10.50 -17.18
CA GLU A 444 24.85 10.57 -17.75
C GLU A 444 25.25 12.03 -18.02
N LYS A 445 24.41 12.79 -18.73
CA LYS A 445 24.63 14.23 -18.99
C LYS A 445 24.76 15.04 -17.70
N ALA A 446 23.91 14.76 -16.71
CA ALA A 446 23.97 15.46 -15.42
C ALA A 446 25.30 15.14 -14.69
N TYR A 447 25.77 13.91 -14.75
CA TYR A 447 27.05 13.51 -14.16
C TYR A 447 28.25 14.14 -14.86
N GLU A 448 28.26 14.18 -16.20
CA GLU A 448 29.28 14.90 -16.97
C GLU A 448 29.34 16.37 -16.55
N LYS A 449 28.18 17.02 -16.44
CA LYS A 449 28.07 18.42 -16.00
C LYS A 449 28.57 18.63 -14.58
N TYR A 450 28.29 17.67 -13.69
CA TYR A 450 28.84 17.67 -12.34
C TYR A 450 30.37 17.56 -12.36
N CYS A 451 30.94 16.65 -13.16
CA CYS A 451 32.38 16.51 -13.32
C CYS A 451 33.07 17.77 -13.85
N GLU A 452 32.47 18.44 -14.85
CA GLU A 452 32.95 19.75 -15.34
C GLU A 452 32.95 20.82 -14.24
N SER A 453 31.89 20.84 -13.42
CA SER A 453 31.73 21.84 -12.36
C SER A 453 32.72 21.68 -11.20
N LYS A 454 33.40 20.54 -11.06
CA LYS A 454 34.44 20.32 -10.03
C LYS A 454 35.63 21.29 -10.17
N ALA A 455 35.81 21.88 -11.35
CA ALA A 455 36.83 22.92 -11.58
C ALA A 455 36.47 24.26 -10.91
N ASP A 456 35.19 24.52 -10.63
CA ASP A 456 34.70 25.75 -10.00
C ASP A 456 34.38 25.51 -8.52
N THR A 457 35.20 26.09 -7.64
CA THR A 457 35.07 25.93 -6.19
C THR A 457 33.79 26.58 -5.63
N ALA A 458 33.27 27.64 -6.26
CA ALA A 458 32.05 28.30 -5.81
C ALA A 458 30.82 27.46 -6.13
N VAL A 459 30.78 26.86 -7.33
CA VAL A 459 29.70 25.95 -7.74
C VAL A 459 29.72 24.68 -6.89
N GLN A 460 30.91 24.13 -6.59
CA GLN A 460 31.03 22.99 -5.70
C GLN A 460 30.55 23.29 -4.27
N ASP A 461 30.90 24.46 -3.70
CA ASP A 461 30.42 24.88 -2.38
C ASP A 461 28.89 25.06 -2.37
N MET A 462 28.31 25.57 -3.46
CA MET A 462 26.85 25.66 -3.63
C MET A 462 26.17 24.29 -3.57
N TYR A 463 26.68 23.27 -4.29
CA TYR A 463 26.12 21.91 -4.25
C TYR A 463 26.21 21.27 -2.86
N ARG A 464 27.30 21.51 -2.14
CA ARG A 464 27.44 21.06 -0.74
C ARG A 464 26.43 21.75 0.18
N ARG A 465 26.17 23.05 -0.01
CA ARG A 465 25.13 23.79 0.73
C ARG A 465 23.74 23.24 0.47
N LEU A 466 23.42 22.91 -0.78
CA LEU A 466 22.12 22.33 -1.15
C LEU A 466 21.89 20.98 -0.47
N ASP A 467 22.88 20.07 -0.53
CA ASP A 467 22.73 18.78 0.16
C ASP A 467 22.69 18.94 1.68
N HIS A 468 23.47 19.86 2.25
CA HIS A 468 23.40 20.18 3.68
C HIS A 468 22.02 20.71 4.08
N MET A 469 21.42 21.62 3.30
CA MET A 469 20.09 22.15 3.55
C MET A 469 19.02 21.04 3.52
N ARG A 470 19.06 20.16 2.51
CA ARG A 470 18.17 18.98 2.43
C ARG A 470 18.37 18.05 3.63
N TRP A 471 19.60 17.77 4.00
CA TRP A 471 19.93 16.92 5.15
C TRP A 471 19.44 17.53 6.46
N LEU A 472 19.63 18.84 6.67
CA LEU A 472 19.15 19.57 7.84
C LEU A 472 17.62 19.48 7.95
N ARG A 473 16.89 19.72 6.85
CA ARG A 473 15.42 19.60 6.81
C ARG A 473 14.92 18.22 7.24
N PHE A 474 15.56 17.15 6.75
CA PHE A 474 15.21 15.79 7.13
C PHE A 474 15.36 15.59 8.65
N TYR A 475 16.54 15.86 9.20
CA TYR A 475 16.80 15.62 10.62
C TYR A 475 15.93 16.49 11.53
N THR A 476 15.77 17.77 11.20
CA THR A 476 14.88 18.69 11.92
C THR A 476 13.42 18.23 11.88
N PHE A 477 12.94 17.71 10.74
CA PHE A 477 11.58 17.15 10.62
C PHE A 477 11.36 15.98 11.58
N TYR A 478 12.37 15.14 11.80
CA TYR A 478 12.32 14.02 12.76
C TYR A 478 12.77 14.39 14.18
N ASN A 479 12.77 15.69 14.54
CA ASN A 479 13.12 16.22 15.86
C ASN A 479 14.55 15.90 16.31
N TRP A 480 15.49 15.87 15.38
CA TRP A 480 16.90 15.92 15.74
C TRP A 480 17.37 17.36 15.87
N ASN A 481 18.33 17.58 16.76
CA ASN A 481 18.86 18.90 17.09
C ASN A 481 20.40 18.89 17.16
N TYR A 482 20.97 20.08 17.27
CA TYR A 482 22.40 20.23 17.47
C TYR A 482 22.84 19.69 18.83
N GLY A 483 23.86 18.83 18.83
CA GLY A 483 24.62 18.44 20.02
C GLY A 483 26.11 18.38 19.73
N PRO A 484 26.99 18.59 20.72
CA PRO A 484 28.44 18.61 20.51
C PRO A 484 29.01 17.27 20.03
N PHE A 485 28.29 16.17 20.30
CA PHE A 485 28.62 14.82 19.86
C PHE A 485 27.38 14.14 19.28
N ARG A 486 27.57 13.11 18.47
CA ARG A 486 26.44 12.32 17.94
C ARG A 486 25.90 11.43 19.06
N HIS A 487 24.61 11.56 19.37
CA HIS A 487 23.88 10.73 20.32
C HIS A 487 22.50 10.37 19.74
N ASP A 488 22.40 9.17 19.16
CA ASP A 488 21.20 8.74 18.44
C ASP A 488 19.98 8.58 19.37
N GLY A 489 20.20 8.22 20.64
CA GLY A 489 19.13 8.12 21.65
C GLY A 489 18.52 9.47 22.04
N GLU A 490 19.35 10.52 22.13
CA GLU A 490 18.91 11.90 22.40
C GLU A 490 18.59 12.68 21.11
N ARG A 491 18.79 12.06 19.94
CA ARG A 491 18.63 12.66 18.60
C ARG A 491 19.50 13.89 18.36
N GLU A 492 20.72 13.85 18.88
CA GLU A 492 21.70 14.92 18.74
C GLU A 492 22.75 14.61 17.67
N HIS A 493 23.09 15.61 16.84
CA HIS A 493 24.17 15.46 15.86
C HIS A 493 24.99 16.77 15.69
N PRO A 494 26.34 16.70 15.66
CA PRO A 494 27.20 17.90 15.61
C PRO A 494 27.12 18.67 14.30
N MET A 495 26.73 18.00 13.21
CA MET A 495 26.54 18.65 11.92
C MET A 495 25.16 19.34 11.79
N LEU A 496 24.25 19.27 12.77
CA LEU A 496 22.97 19.98 12.75
C LEU A 496 23.15 21.47 13.09
N CYS A 497 24.02 22.15 12.36
CA CYS A 497 24.31 23.57 12.51
C CYS A 497 24.33 24.26 11.13
N PRO A 498 24.31 25.61 11.09
CA PRO A 498 24.45 26.34 9.84
C PRO A 498 25.71 25.92 9.07
N TYR A 499 25.61 25.82 7.74
CA TYR A 499 26.69 25.37 6.86
C TYR A 499 28.03 26.10 7.08
N SER A 500 27.98 27.38 7.44
CA SER A 500 29.16 28.20 7.74
C SER A 500 29.98 27.70 8.93
N LYS A 501 29.37 26.96 9.86
CA LYS A 501 30.03 26.42 11.06
C LYS A 501 30.66 25.04 10.86
N LEU A 502 30.42 24.39 9.73
CA LEU A 502 31.00 23.08 9.42
C LEU A 502 32.50 23.20 9.14
N THR A 503 33.27 22.19 9.55
CA THR A 503 34.68 22.06 9.17
C THR A 503 34.80 21.75 7.66
N LEU A 504 36.00 21.93 7.10
CA LEU A 504 36.23 21.63 5.68
C LEU A 504 35.97 20.15 5.35
N GLU A 505 36.38 19.24 6.23
CA GLU A 505 36.13 17.80 6.09
C GLU A 505 34.63 17.49 6.08
N GLN A 506 33.87 18.05 7.03
CA GLN A 506 32.41 17.87 7.11
C GLN A 506 31.67 18.40 5.87
N LYS A 507 32.20 19.47 5.26
CA LYS A 507 31.67 20.00 3.99
C LYS A 507 31.96 19.05 2.83
N GLN A 508 33.16 18.47 2.78
CA GLN A 508 33.56 17.51 1.75
C GLN A 508 32.75 16.21 1.80
N GLU A 509 32.30 15.78 2.99
CA GLU A 509 31.39 14.62 3.11
C GLU A 509 30.10 14.77 2.28
N ARG A 510 29.69 16.00 1.94
CA ARG A 510 28.51 16.28 1.11
C ARG A 510 28.72 15.99 -0.37
N ASP A 511 29.97 15.86 -0.82
CA ASP A 511 30.28 15.51 -2.22
C ASP A 511 29.77 14.11 -2.57
N ALA A 512 29.80 13.18 -1.61
CA ALA A 512 29.31 11.81 -1.76
C ALA A 512 27.85 11.75 -2.25
N ALA A 513 27.03 12.73 -1.87
CA ALA A 513 25.64 12.80 -2.27
C ALA A 513 25.45 13.14 -3.76
N TRP A 514 26.48 13.66 -4.43
CA TRP A 514 26.45 14.03 -5.85
C TRP A 514 27.19 13.01 -6.72
N GLU A 515 28.24 12.37 -6.20
CA GLU A 515 28.97 11.29 -6.88
C GLU A 515 28.10 10.07 -7.22
N ILE A 516 26.97 9.89 -6.52
CA ILE A 516 25.98 8.84 -6.81
C ILE A 516 25.50 8.82 -8.26
N LEU A 517 25.44 9.99 -8.93
CA LEU A 517 25.01 10.08 -10.31
C LEU A 517 25.89 9.24 -11.25
N GLY A 518 27.19 9.13 -10.97
CA GLY A 518 28.12 8.32 -11.76
C GLY A 518 27.95 6.81 -11.59
N ASN A 519 27.47 6.35 -10.43
CA ASN A 519 27.15 4.93 -10.25
C ASN A 519 25.81 4.59 -10.89
N ILE A 520 24.83 5.49 -10.79
CA ILE A 520 23.50 5.28 -11.37
C ILE A 520 23.56 5.26 -12.91
N SER A 521 24.38 6.10 -13.54
CA SER A 521 24.57 6.06 -15.00
C SER A 521 25.13 4.72 -15.49
N SER A 522 25.87 3.98 -14.65
CA SER A 522 26.42 2.67 -15.00
C SER A 522 25.43 1.50 -14.79
N GLU A 523 24.36 1.72 -14.00
CA GLU A 523 23.39 0.69 -13.63
C GLU A 523 22.03 0.79 -14.34
N LEU A 524 21.66 1.99 -14.83
CA LEU A 524 20.48 2.25 -15.66
C LEU A 524 20.79 1.98 -17.13
#